data_AF-A0A2R4CIC8-F1
#
_entry.id   AF-A0A2R4CIC8-F1
#
_cell.length_a   1.000
_cell.length_b   1.000
_cell.length_c   1.000
_cell.angle_alpha   90.00
_cell.angle_beta   90.00
_cell.angle_gamma   90.00
#
_symmetry.space_group_name_H-M   'P 1'
#
loop_
_entity.id
_entity.type
_entity.pdbx_description
1 polymer ?
#
loop_
_entity_poly.entity_id
_entity_poly.type
_entity_poly.pdbx_seq_one_letter_code
_entity_poly.pdbx_strand_id
1 'polypeptide(L)'
;MPVAAAEPPATTAVAPDAAFVRQVNAFLDGWHDDAAHTRPAYFDKIAPQGVYIGTDKSEIWTRDQFKAWARPFWERKKAWAFTAQQRNVYYSPDRRYVWFDEQLSTQMGTCQASGVLRNTGDGFLVEHYQLSLAVPNALNAGFAKAIAEYESKAAR
;
A
#
# COMPACT_ATOMS: atom_id res chain seq x y z
N MET A 1 28.72 45.90 -16.55
CA MET A 1 28.67 45.14 -15.28
C MET A 1 27.76 43.94 -15.53
N PRO A 2 28.29 42.72 -15.72
CA PRO A 2 27.46 41.53 -15.92
C PRO A 2 26.94 41.05 -14.55
N VAL A 3 25.63 40.82 -14.46
CA VAL A 3 24.98 40.23 -13.29
C VAL A 3 25.29 38.73 -13.32
N ALA A 4 25.99 38.23 -12.30
CA ALA A 4 26.25 36.80 -12.15
C ALA A 4 24.90 36.07 -11.96
N ALA A 5 24.59 35.15 -12.86
CA ALA A 5 23.51 34.21 -12.67
C ALA A 5 23.90 33.28 -11.51
N ALA A 6 23.11 33.29 -10.43
CA ALA A 6 23.26 32.32 -9.36
C ALA A 6 22.94 30.93 -9.91
N GLU A 7 23.87 29.99 -9.75
CA GLU A 7 23.62 28.58 -10.03
C GLU A 7 22.51 28.05 -9.11
N PRO A 8 21.61 27.18 -9.60
CA PRO A 8 20.63 26.52 -8.74
C PRO A 8 21.36 25.67 -7.70
N PRO A 9 20.85 25.59 -6.45
CA PRO A 9 21.50 24.78 -5.43
C PRO A 9 21.51 23.32 -5.89
N ALA A 10 22.70 22.71 -5.83
CA ALA A 10 22.87 21.29 -6.07
C ALA A 10 22.01 20.51 -5.08
N THR A 11 21.01 19.77 -5.58
CA THR A 11 20.30 18.78 -4.79
C THR A 11 21.26 17.65 -4.48
N THR A 12 21.90 17.71 -3.31
CA THR A 12 22.66 16.60 -2.77
C THR A 12 21.68 15.47 -2.49
N ALA A 13 21.66 14.45 -3.35
CA ALA A 13 20.92 13.21 -3.09
C ALA A 13 21.56 12.55 -1.85
N VAL A 14 21.00 12.81 -0.67
CA VAL A 14 21.39 12.17 0.58
C VAL A 14 21.08 10.69 0.43
N ALA A 15 22.07 9.83 0.67
CA ALA A 15 21.88 8.38 0.65
C ALA A 15 20.71 8.00 1.58
N PRO A 16 19.90 6.98 1.24
CA PRO A 16 18.75 6.61 2.04
C PRO A 16 19.18 6.32 3.49
N ASP A 17 18.52 6.94 4.48
CA ASP A 17 18.66 6.55 5.88
C ASP A 17 18.21 5.10 6.06
N ALA A 18 19.19 4.19 6.03
CA ALA A 18 18.96 2.76 6.10
C ALA A 18 18.32 2.33 7.43
N ALA A 19 18.53 3.07 8.52
CA ALA A 19 17.91 2.75 9.80
C ALA A 19 16.41 3.08 9.77
N PHE A 20 16.06 4.25 9.23
CA PHE A 20 14.66 4.65 9.06
C PHE A 20 13.92 3.71 8.09
N VAL A 21 14.54 3.35 6.97
CA VAL A 21 13.96 2.38 6.01
C VAL A 21 13.72 1.02 6.67
N ARG A 22 14.64 0.54 7.52
CA ARG A 22 14.43 -0.71 8.27
C ARG A 22 13.24 -0.64 9.24
N GLN A 23 13.01 0.50 9.88
CA GLN A 23 11.84 0.71 10.76
C GLN A 23 10.54 0.66 9.97
N VAL A 24 10.49 1.31 8.80
CA VAL A 24 9.34 1.26 7.90
C VAL A 24 9.06 -0.17 7.43
N ASN A 25 10.11 -0.90 7.02
CA ASN A 25 9.98 -2.29 6.59
C ASN A 25 9.42 -3.18 7.71
N ALA A 26 9.97 -3.07 8.92
CA ALA A 26 9.50 -3.82 10.07
C ALA A 26 8.03 -3.52 10.43
N PHE A 27 7.61 -2.25 10.30
CA PHE A 27 6.21 -1.87 10.49
C PHE A 27 5.29 -2.55 9.47
N LEU A 28 5.65 -2.49 8.18
CA LEU A 28 4.84 -3.09 7.09
C LEU A 28 4.81 -4.61 7.17
N ASP A 29 5.94 -5.26 7.47
CA ASP A 29 5.99 -6.72 7.67
C ASP A 29 5.13 -7.15 8.86
N GLY A 30 5.21 -6.41 9.97
CA GLY A 30 4.35 -6.65 11.13
C GLY A 30 2.88 -6.36 10.86
N TRP A 31 2.55 -5.41 9.97
CA TRP A 31 1.18 -5.14 9.54
C TRP A 31 0.63 -6.30 8.69
N HIS A 32 1.43 -6.79 7.74
CA HIS A 32 1.08 -7.98 6.95
C HIS A 32 0.93 -9.25 7.81
N ASP A 33 1.77 -9.41 8.83
CA ASP A 33 1.68 -10.53 9.76
C ASP A 33 0.42 -10.47 10.64
N ASP A 34 -0.02 -9.27 11.04
CA ASP A 34 -1.27 -9.09 11.78
C ASP A 34 -2.48 -9.51 10.95
N ALA A 35 -2.47 -9.21 9.64
CA ALA A 35 -3.49 -9.67 8.72
C ALA A 35 -3.51 -11.21 8.60
N ALA A 36 -2.34 -11.82 8.36
CA ALA A 36 -2.21 -13.27 8.20
C ALA A 36 -2.73 -14.05 9.42
N HIS A 37 -2.57 -13.47 10.61
CA HIS A 37 -2.99 -14.08 11.88
C HIS A 37 -4.29 -13.53 12.45
N THR A 38 -5.02 -12.68 11.70
CA THR A 38 -6.27 -12.06 12.15
C THR A 38 -6.16 -11.35 13.51
N ARG A 39 -5.07 -10.61 13.72
CA ARG A 39 -4.82 -9.86 14.96
C ARG A 39 -5.42 -8.44 14.89
N PRO A 40 -6.21 -8.00 15.89
CA PRO A 40 -6.90 -6.71 15.84
C PRO A 40 -5.99 -5.50 15.55
N ALA A 41 -4.73 -5.58 15.97
CA ALA A 41 -3.68 -4.60 15.72
C ALA A 41 -3.52 -4.21 14.24
N TYR A 42 -3.92 -5.07 13.30
CA TYR A 42 -3.95 -4.76 11.87
C TYR A 42 -4.75 -3.49 11.56
N PHE A 43 -5.94 -3.37 12.16
CA PHE A 43 -6.80 -2.19 11.96
C PHE A 43 -6.32 -1.01 12.79
N ASP A 44 -5.72 -1.24 13.96
CA ASP A 44 -5.19 -0.16 14.81
C ASP A 44 -3.98 0.54 14.18
N LYS A 45 -3.27 -0.15 13.27
CA LYS A 45 -2.18 0.40 12.44
C LYS A 45 -2.67 1.24 11.27
N ILE A 46 -3.98 1.27 10.98
CA ILE A 46 -4.56 2.15 9.97
C ILE A 46 -5.08 3.40 10.68
N ALA A 47 -4.79 4.58 10.12
CA ALA A 47 -5.29 5.84 10.64
C ALA A 47 -6.83 5.85 10.71
N PRO A 48 -7.45 6.58 11.66
CA PRO A 48 -8.92 6.67 11.72
C PRO A 48 -9.57 7.12 10.41
N GLN A 49 -8.95 8.07 9.71
CA GLN A 49 -9.33 8.54 8.37
C GLN A 49 -8.68 7.76 7.21
N GLY A 50 -7.96 6.68 7.52
CA GLY A 50 -7.18 5.94 6.54
C GLY A 50 -8.07 5.25 5.50
N VAL A 51 -7.58 5.18 4.27
CA VAL A 51 -8.28 4.58 3.13
C VAL A 51 -7.60 3.28 2.71
N TYR A 52 -8.39 2.24 2.49
CA TYR A 52 -7.97 0.98 1.89
C TYR A 52 -8.69 0.78 0.56
N ILE A 53 -7.91 0.60 -0.50
CA ILE A 53 -8.39 0.28 -1.85
C ILE A 53 -8.02 -1.17 -2.17
N GLY A 54 -9.05 -1.98 -2.38
CA GLY A 54 -8.90 -3.38 -2.74
C GLY A 54 -8.66 -3.60 -4.23
N THR A 55 -8.75 -4.87 -4.65
CA THR A 55 -8.49 -5.29 -6.03
C THR A 55 -9.70 -5.11 -6.95
N ASP A 56 -10.91 -5.10 -6.40
CA ASP A 56 -12.13 -4.83 -7.17
C ASP A 56 -12.41 -3.31 -7.23
N LYS A 57 -12.98 -2.86 -8.35
CA LYS A 57 -13.22 -1.43 -8.63
C LYS A 57 -14.13 -0.72 -7.62
N SER A 58 -14.95 -1.46 -6.89
CA SER A 58 -15.86 -0.93 -5.87
C SER A 58 -15.24 -0.90 -4.46
N GLU A 59 -14.06 -1.49 -4.30
CA GLU A 59 -13.38 -1.65 -3.02
C GLU A 59 -12.62 -0.39 -2.65
N ILE A 60 -13.34 0.59 -2.09
CA ILE A 60 -12.76 1.77 -1.48
C ILE A 60 -13.43 1.96 -0.12
N TRP A 61 -12.66 1.85 0.95
CA TRP A 61 -13.18 1.90 2.31
C TRP A 61 -12.36 2.81 3.20
N THR A 62 -13.03 3.51 4.11
CA THR A 62 -12.37 4.00 5.33
C THR A 62 -11.99 2.82 6.22
N ARG A 63 -11.07 3.00 7.17
CA ARG A 63 -10.66 1.97 8.13
C ARG A 63 -11.85 1.22 8.74
N ASP A 64 -12.84 1.96 9.25
CA ASP A 64 -13.96 1.35 9.99
C ASP A 64 -14.93 0.61 9.04
N GLN A 65 -15.12 1.12 7.82
CA GLN A 65 -15.84 0.41 6.77
C GLN A 65 -15.12 -0.89 6.39
N PHE A 66 -13.80 -0.83 6.23
CA PHE A 66 -12.99 -1.98 5.89
C PHE A 66 -13.02 -3.03 7.00
N LYS A 67 -12.89 -2.61 8.25
CA LYS A 67 -13.00 -3.48 9.43
C LYS A 67 -14.37 -4.18 9.49
N ALA A 68 -15.46 -3.47 9.19
CA ALA A 68 -16.79 -4.04 9.16
C ALA A 68 -16.95 -5.05 8.01
N TRP A 69 -16.46 -4.74 6.82
CA TRP A 69 -16.46 -5.62 5.65
C TRP A 69 -15.60 -6.88 5.88
N ALA A 70 -14.47 -6.73 6.56
CA ALA A 70 -13.51 -7.80 6.82
C ALA A 70 -13.96 -8.80 7.90
N ARG A 71 -14.90 -8.41 8.77
CA ARG A 71 -15.39 -9.21 9.91
C ARG A 71 -15.64 -10.70 9.60
N PRO A 72 -16.43 -11.09 8.57
CA PRO A 72 -16.68 -12.51 8.29
C PRO A 72 -15.43 -13.31 7.91
N PHE A 73 -14.41 -12.68 7.33
CA PHE A 73 -13.15 -13.35 6.99
C PHE A 73 -12.28 -13.56 8.24
N TRP A 74 -12.28 -12.56 9.12
CA TRP A 74 -11.53 -12.54 10.37
C TRP A 74 -12.09 -13.54 11.39
N GLU A 75 -13.41 -13.63 11.53
CA GLU A 75 -14.08 -14.64 12.38
C GLU A 75 -13.77 -16.08 11.94
N ARG A 76 -13.58 -16.29 10.64
CA ARG A 76 -13.21 -17.59 10.05
C ARG A 76 -11.70 -17.89 10.13
N LYS A 77 -10.89 -16.99 10.70
CA LYS A 77 -9.42 -17.06 10.73
C LYS A 77 -8.81 -17.28 9.34
N LYS A 78 -9.46 -16.74 8.30
CA LYS A 78 -9.08 -16.86 6.89
C LYS A 78 -9.14 -15.48 6.25
N ALA A 79 -8.21 -14.62 6.62
CA ALA A 79 -8.01 -13.34 5.97
C ALA A 79 -6.97 -13.50 4.83
N TRP A 80 -6.20 -12.46 4.57
CA TRP A 80 -5.16 -12.43 3.55
C TRP A 80 -3.78 -12.64 4.15
N ALA A 81 -2.88 -13.27 3.38
CA ALA A 81 -1.49 -13.45 3.74
C ALA A 81 -0.64 -12.78 2.67
N PHE A 82 0.15 -11.79 3.09
CA PHE A 82 0.98 -10.98 2.22
C PHE A 82 2.43 -11.11 2.63
N THR A 83 3.28 -11.53 1.70
CA THR A 83 4.73 -11.61 1.92
C THR A 83 5.43 -10.73 0.90
N ALA A 84 6.19 -9.74 1.35
CA ALA A 84 6.94 -8.86 0.46
C ALA A 84 8.05 -9.62 -0.28
N GLN A 85 8.04 -9.50 -1.61
CA GLN A 85 9.10 -9.97 -2.50
C GLN A 85 10.14 -8.85 -2.68
N GLN A 86 9.66 -7.63 -2.83
CA GLN A 86 10.44 -6.41 -2.96
C GLN A 86 9.62 -5.24 -2.41
N ARG A 87 10.32 -4.25 -1.85
CA ARG A 87 9.71 -3.05 -1.32
C ARG A 87 10.64 -1.86 -1.49
N ASN A 88 10.11 -0.78 -2.04
CA ASN A 88 10.77 0.51 -2.13
C ASN A 88 10.15 1.46 -1.10
N VAL A 89 10.99 2.27 -0.46
CA VAL A 89 10.57 3.20 0.59
C VAL A 89 11.13 4.59 0.28
N TYR A 90 10.24 5.57 0.28
CA TYR A 90 10.52 6.99 0.08
C TYR A 90 9.91 7.78 1.24
N TYR A 91 10.43 8.95 1.56
CA TYR A 91 9.91 9.74 2.67
C TYR A 91 10.17 11.22 2.48
N SER A 92 9.33 12.04 3.10
CA SER A 92 9.45 13.48 3.05
C SER A 92 10.75 13.92 3.75
N PRO A 93 11.33 15.09 3.42
CA PRO A 93 12.55 15.57 4.07
C PRO A 93 12.43 15.67 5.60
N ASP A 94 11.23 15.95 6.11
CA ASP A 94 10.89 16.02 7.54
C ASP A 94 10.45 14.67 8.15
N ARG A 95 10.43 13.60 7.34
CA ARG A 95 10.04 12.22 7.69
C ARG A 95 8.64 12.06 8.28
N ARG A 96 7.78 13.08 8.13
CA ARG A 96 6.38 13.01 8.58
C ARG A 96 5.56 12.05 7.73
N TYR A 97 5.88 11.95 6.45
CA TYR A 97 5.22 11.05 5.51
C TYR A 97 6.21 10.10 4.85
N VAL A 98 5.74 8.88 4.60
CA VAL A 98 6.46 7.81 3.91
C VAL A 98 5.58 7.32 2.78
N TRP A 99 6.13 7.18 1.58
CA TRP A 99 5.51 6.48 0.46
C TRP A 99 6.23 5.15 0.28
N PHE A 100 5.49 4.12 -0.06
CA PHE A 100 6.09 2.84 -0.41
C PHE A 100 5.35 2.21 -1.57
N ASP A 101 6.07 1.37 -2.30
CA ASP A 101 5.53 0.40 -3.24
C ASP A 101 6.16 -0.96 -2.96
N GLU A 102 5.38 -2.03 -3.11
CA GLU A 102 5.84 -3.38 -2.87
C GLU A 102 5.18 -4.38 -3.82
N GLN A 103 5.92 -5.43 -4.17
CA GLN A 103 5.31 -6.62 -4.76
C GLN A 103 5.16 -7.69 -3.69
N LEU A 104 3.97 -8.26 -3.63
CA LEU A 104 3.55 -9.20 -2.61
C LEU A 104 3.30 -10.56 -3.25
N SER A 105 3.78 -11.61 -2.60
CA SER A 105 3.26 -12.96 -2.79
C SER A 105 1.97 -13.09 -1.99
N THR A 106 0.88 -13.49 -2.65
CA THR A 106 -0.47 -13.56 -2.06
C THR A 106 -1.19 -14.83 -2.53
N GLN A 107 -2.36 -15.12 -1.96
CA GLN A 107 -3.21 -16.21 -2.43
C GLN A 107 -3.77 -16.01 -3.85
N MET A 108 -3.76 -14.77 -4.36
CA MET A 108 -4.20 -14.43 -5.71
C MET A 108 -3.06 -14.43 -6.74
N GLY A 109 -1.84 -14.78 -6.33
CA GLY A 109 -0.61 -14.61 -7.10
C GLY A 109 0.13 -13.31 -6.74
N THR A 110 0.95 -12.80 -7.66
CA THR A 110 1.70 -11.56 -7.43
C THR A 110 0.76 -10.36 -7.46
N CYS A 111 0.74 -9.62 -6.35
CA CYS A 111 0.07 -8.32 -6.29
C CYS A 111 1.10 -7.20 -6.21
N GLN A 112 0.75 -6.03 -6.74
CA GLN A 112 1.45 -4.78 -6.51
C GLN A 112 0.65 -3.96 -5.50
N ALA A 113 1.31 -3.49 -4.46
CA ALA A 113 0.72 -2.56 -3.51
C ALA A 113 1.50 -1.25 -3.47
N SER A 114 0.81 -0.19 -3.08
CA SER A 114 1.42 1.09 -2.73
C SER A 114 0.66 1.74 -1.59
N GLY A 115 1.34 2.56 -0.81
CA GLY A 115 0.71 3.22 0.32
C GLY A 115 1.45 4.43 0.84
N VAL A 116 0.77 5.12 1.75
CA VAL A 116 1.25 6.28 2.48
C VAL A 116 1.18 5.98 3.96
N LEU A 117 2.30 6.17 4.66
CA LEU A 117 2.34 6.14 6.12
C LEU A 117 2.54 7.54 6.65
N ARG A 118 1.89 7.84 7.78
CA ARG A 118 2.24 8.99 8.63
C ARG A 118 3.07 8.50 9.80
N ASN A 119 4.23 9.11 9.99
CA ASN A 119 5.07 8.91 11.16
C ASN A 119 4.48 9.71 12.33
N THR A 120 4.20 9.04 13.45
CA THR A 120 3.62 9.66 14.65
C THR A 120 4.67 10.06 15.69
N GLY A 121 5.95 9.80 15.43
CA GLY A 121 7.04 9.92 16.42
C GLY A 121 7.27 8.61 17.18
N ASP A 122 6.19 7.94 17.59
CA ASP A 122 6.22 6.66 18.32
C ASP A 122 6.02 5.43 17.41
N GLY A 123 5.75 5.65 16.13
CA GLY A 123 5.48 4.60 15.16
C GLY A 123 4.91 5.14 13.85
N PHE A 124 4.12 4.32 13.17
CA PHE A 124 3.50 4.67 11.89
C PHE A 124 2.00 4.35 11.90
N LEU A 125 1.25 5.09 11.09
CA LEU A 125 -0.12 4.78 10.74
C LEU A 125 -0.27 4.76 9.22
N VAL A 126 -0.99 3.78 8.69
CA VAL A 126 -1.36 3.70 7.28
C VAL A 126 -2.46 4.75 7.02
N GLU A 127 -2.16 5.76 6.23
CA GLU A 127 -3.12 6.79 5.79
C GLU A 127 -3.80 6.39 4.48
N HIS A 128 -3.09 5.68 3.61
CA HIS A 128 -3.61 5.19 2.34
C HIS A 128 -2.93 3.87 1.96
N TYR A 129 -3.69 2.93 1.44
CA TYR A 129 -3.17 1.69 0.88
C TYR A 129 -4.00 1.27 -0.33
N GLN A 130 -3.32 0.83 -1.39
CA GLN A 130 -3.95 0.29 -2.60
C GLN A 130 -3.27 -1.02 -2.98
N LEU A 131 -4.08 -2.04 -3.26
CA LEU A 131 -3.66 -3.36 -3.71
C LEU A 131 -4.22 -3.67 -5.10
N SER A 132 -3.38 -4.11 -6.02
CA SER A 132 -3.80 -4.56 -7.34
C SER A 132 -3.11 -5.86 -7.75
N LEU A 133 -3.75 -6.64 -8.63
CA LEU A 133 -3.09 -7.76 -9.29
C LEU A 133 -2.00 -7.21 -10.22
N ALA A 134 -0.80 -7.77 -10.16
CA ALA A 134 0.30 -7.40 -11.05
C ALA A 134 0.14 -8.11 -12.41
N VAL A 135 -0.85 -7.66 -13.21
CA VAL A 135 -1.19 -8.27 -14.50
C VAL A 135 -0.03 -8.12 -15.50
N PRO A 136 0.52 -9.24 -16.03
CA PRO A 136 1.52 -9.17 -17.10
C PRO A 136 0.95 -8.50 -18.35
N ASN A 137 1.73 -7.60 -18.97
CA ASN A 137 1.28 -6.85 -20.14
C ASN A 137 0.78 -7.72 -21.30
N ALA A 138 1.34 -8.92 -21.48
CA ALA A 138 0.89 -9.88 -22.49
C ALA A 138 -0.56 -10.37 -22.29
N LEU A 139 -1.10 -10.27 -21.06
CA LEU A 139 -2.46 -10.67 -20.71
C LEU A 139 -3.45 -9.50 -20.74
N ASN A 140 -2.99 -8.26 -20.86
CA ASN A 140 -3.84 -7.06 -20.73
C ASN A 140 -5.03 -7.06 -21.68
N ALA A 141 -4.84 -7.41 -22.95
CA ALA A 141 -5.93 -7.44 -23.92
C ALA A 141 -7.03 -8.45 -23.54
N GLY A 142 -6.64 -9.60 -22.99
CA GLY A 142 -7.58 -10.62 -22.51
C GLY A 142 -8.37 -10.15 -21.30
N PHE A 143 -7.69 -9.56 -20.31
CA PHE A 143 -8.36 -9.00 -19.13
C PHE A 143 -9.28 -7.83 -19.48
N ALA A 144 -8.85 -6.91 -20.33
CA ALA A 144 -9.67 -5.78 -20.77
C ALA A 144 -10.97 -6.26 -21.44
N LYS A 145 -10.88 -7.28 -22.31
CA LYS A 145 -12.05 -7.92 -22.92
C LYS A 145 -12.96 -8.55 -21.87
N ALA A 146 -12.41 -9.33 -20.94
CA ALA A 146 -13.18 -9.99 -19.89
C ALA A 146 -13.93 -9.00 -18.99
N ILE A 147 -13.28 -7.89 -18.63
CA ILE A 147 -13.89 -6.80 -17.85
C ILE A 147 -15.08 -6.20 -18.63
N ALA A 148 -14.89 -5.84 -19.90
CA ALA A 148 -15.95 -5.27 -20.73
C ALA A 148 -17.16 -6.22 -20.89
N GLU A 149 -16.91 -7.52 -21.06
CA GLU A 149 -17.96 -8.53 -21.14
C GLU A 149 -18.72 -8.69 -19.82
N TYR A 150 -18.03 -8.66 -18.68
CA TYR A 150 -18.66 -8.73 -17.36
C TYR A 150 -19.55 -7.50 -17.10
N GLU A 151 -19.03 -6.31 -17.37
CA GLU A 151 -19.74 -5.05 -17.13
C GLU A 151 -20.97 -4.88 -18.03
N SER A 152 -20.88 -5.31 -19.30
CA SER A 152 -22.03 -5.25 -20.22
C SER A 152 -23.18 -6.18 -19.84
N LYS A 153 -22.88 -7.30 -19.15
CA LYS A 153 -23.90 -8.21 -18.61
C LYS A 153 -24.51 -7.69 -17.32
N ALA A 154 -23.71 -7.04 -16.47
CA ALA A 154 -24.19 -6.44 -15.23
C ALA A 154 -25.06 -5.20 -15.45
N ALA A 155 -24.93 -4.55 -16.62
CA ALA A 155 -25.76 -3.42 -17.03
C ALA A 155 -27.11 -3.82 -17.70
N ARG A 156 -27.38 -5.12 -17.83
CA ARG A 156 -28.65 -5.67 -18.35
C ARG A 156 -29.49 -6.23 -17.23
#